data_AF-A0A660THZ9-F1
#
_entry.id   AF-A0A660THZ9-F1
#
_cell.length_a   1.000
_cell.length_b   1.000
_cell.length_c   1.000
_cell.angle_alpha   90.00
_cell.angle_beta   90.00
_cell.angle_gamma   90.00
#
_symmetry.space_group_name_H-M   'P 1'
#
loop_
_entity.id
_entity.type
_entity.pdbx_description
1 polymer ?
#
loop_
_entity_poly.entity_id
_entity_poly.type
_entity_poly.pdbx_seq_one_letter_code
_entity_poly.pdbx_strand_id
1 'polypeptide(L)'
;MGKEIKPFINIGPGYTIKKYLDARGWSQDDLAQLTEISTKQLSKIINDKVRITIDTARLLAKAFDTSAEFWINLDTRYRLNMEPDTSKENSTRRKARIRKFMPVSEILKKEWFNYEKTADGYEALYENIWQIDHNDTSVYENSEKKFCARQKKDNEEFTKYYSSTWLQIAHLKATEMKAPCYDVLKLHQIIDKYTDYTYSENGVIEIIKDLQEAGIKFLVLSHLSKTYLDGACFIENDNPVIVYTGRYDRIDNFWFTLAHEIAHVVLHLPQHKERCFLDDLKDGDVINEQEKEADKKAEEILRVEEIIIESRQYAKYLSEVKLNTIAEKLQIEQSVILGVLQHKELVSYRKLNKFKKKVVKLFPKEIVFG
;
A
#
# COMPACT_ATOMS: atom_id res chain seq x y z
N MET A 1 20.87 -12.39 -8.25
CA MET A 1 20.91 -13.69 -7.55
C MET A 1 22.32 -13.92 -7.03
N GLY A 2 22.54 -13.91 -5.71
CA GLY A 2 23.78 -14.46 -5.16
C GLY A 2 23.79 -15.95 -5.43
N LYS A 3 24.82 -16.48 -6.12
CA LYS A 3 25.03 -17.92 -6.21
C LYS A 3 25.02 -18.47 -4.77
N GLU A 4 24.14 -19.44 -4.48
CA GLU A 4 24.26 -20.22 -3.26
C GLU A 4 25.62 -20.93 -3.32
N ILE A 5 26.60 -20.39 -2.60
CA ILE A 5 27.91 -21.01 -2.47
C ILE A 5 27.72 -22.21 -1.56
N LYS A 6 27.51 -23.38 -2.17
CA LYS A 6 27.54 -24.64 -1.43
C LYS A 6 28.99 -24.94 -1.06
N PRO A 7 29.28 -25.28 0.21
CA PRO A 7 30.63 -25.64 0.60
C PRO A 7 31.10 -26.86 -0.22
N PHE A 8 32.35 -26.82 -0.69
CA PHE A 8 32.96 -27.89 -1.48
C PHE A 8 32.96 -29.24 -0.74
N ILE A 9 32.93 -29.21 0.60
CA ILE A 9 32.78 -30.38 1.47
C ILE A 9 31.76 -30.05 2.56
N ASN A 10 30.71 -30.86 2.68
CA ASN A 10 29.75 -30.73 3.78
C ASN A 10 30.29 -31.44 5.02
N ILE A 11 30.88 -30.69 5.95
CA ILE A 11 31.54 -31.24 7.14
C ILE A 11 30.49 -31.52 8.22
N GLY A 12 30.33 -32.80 8.59
CA GLY A 12 29.44 -33.24 9.64
C GLY A 12 30.10 -33.42 11.01
N PRO A 13 29.31 -33.56 12.08
CA PRO A 13 29.83 -33.84 13.41
C PRO A 13 30.73 -35.06 13.47
N GLY A 14 30.43 -36.12 12.72
CA GLY A 14 31.22 -37.34 12.71
C GLY A 14 32.65 -37.14 12.23
N TYR A 15 32.85 -36.32 11.19
CA TYR A 15 34.19 -35.90 10.76
C TYR A 15 34.92 -35.14 11.87
N THR A 16 34.25 -34.17 12.49
CA THR A 16 34.85 -33.32 13.54
C THR A 16 35.21 -34.12 14.80
N ILE A 17 34.35 -35.07 15.21
CA ILE A 17 34.64 -35.98 16.33
C ILE A 17 35.89 -36.81 16.02
N LYS A 18 36.02 -37.38 14.81
CA LYS A 18 37.23 -38.12 14.41
C LYS A 18 38.49 -37.25 14.52
N LYS A 19 38.44 -35.99 14.10
CA LYS A 19 39.57 -35.06 14.24
C LYS A 19 39.96 -34.79 15.69
N TYR A 20 38.99 -34.66 16.58
CA TYR A 20 39.26 -34.49 18.01
C TYR A 20 39.84 -35.74 18.66
N LEU A 21 39.36 -36.93 18.26
CA LEU A 21 39.89 -38.22 18.69
C LEU A 21 41.35 -38.39 18.23
N ASP A 22 41.63 -38.18 16.94
CA ASP A 22 42.97 -38.28 16.36
C ASP A 22 43.97 -37.35 17.07
N ALA A 23 43.58 -36.10 17.32
CA ALA A 23 44.43 -35.10 17.96
C ALA A 23 44.78 -35.43 19.43
N ARG A 24 43.93 -36.24 20.09
CA ARG A 24 44.11 -36.66 21.50
C ARG A 24 44.65 -38.09 21.62
N GLY A 25 44.80 -38.81 20.51
CA GLY A 25 45.15 -40.24 20.51
C GLY A 25 44.08 -41.13 21.16
N TRP A 26 42.81 -40.69 21.15
CA TRP A 26 41.69 -41.42 21.75
C TRP A 26 41.02 -42.34 20.75
N SER A 27 40.66 -43.54 21.18
CA SER A 27 39.74 -44.41 20.45
C SER A 27 38.28 -43.98 20.67
N GLN A 28 37.38 -44.53 19.84
CA GLN A 28 35.95 -44.35 20.06
C GLN A 28 35.49 -44.94 21.40
N ASP A 29 36.11 -46.03 21.86
CA ASP A 29 35.77 -46.65 23.13
C ASP A 29 36.19 -45.77 24.31
N ASP A 30 37.31 -45.05 24.21
CA ASP A 30 37.74 -44.08 25.23
C ASP A 30 36.72 -42.95 25.38
N LEU A 31 36.22 -42.41 24.26
CA LEU A 31 35.17 -41.38 24.29
C LEU A 31 33.84 -41.91 24.82
N ALA A 32 33.49 -43.16 24.51
CA ALA A 32 32.29 -43.80 25.05
C ALA A 32 32.37 -43.96 26.57
N GLN A 33 33.52 -44.36 27.10
CA GLN A 33 33.76 -44.45 28.54
C GLN A 33 33.72 -43.08 29.22
N LEU A 34 34.34 -42.06 28.62
CA LEU A 34 34.39 -40.70 29.17
C LEU A 34 33.02 -40.03 29.23
N THR A 35 32.20 -40.24 28.20
CA THR A 35 30.88 -39.59 28.06
C THR A 35 29.73 -40.42 28.59
N GLU A 36 29.98 -41.67 29.00
CA GLU A 36 28.97 -42.68 29.36
C GLU A 36 27.93 -42.94 28.24
N ILE A 37 28.25 -42.58 26.99
CA ILE A 37 27.42 -42.87 25.82
C ILE A 37 27.80 -44.25 25.29
N SER A 38 26.81 -45.10 25.01
CA SER A 38 27.08 -46.43 24.44
C SER A 38 27.90 -46.34 23.15
N THR A 39 28.87 -47.23 22.99
CA THR A 39 29.73 -47.32 21.78
C THR A 39 28.89 -47.44 20.50
N LYS A 40 27.74 -48.13 20.56
CA LYS A 40 26.77 -48.25 19.46
C LYS A 40 26.16 -46.90 19.08
N GLN A 41 25.77 -46.08 20.06
CA GLN A 41 25.21 -44.74 19.80
C GLN A 41 26.30 -43.79 19.28
N LEU A 42 27.48 -43.82 19.88
CA LEU A 42 28.61 -43.00 19.45
C LEU A 42 29.04 -43.36 18.01
N SER A 43 29.03 -44.64 17.64
CA SER A 43 29.28 -45.09 16.27
C SER A 43 28.27 -44.51 15.27
N LYS A 44 27.00 -44.46 15.65
CA LYS A 44 25.96 -43.85 14.79
C LYS A 44 26.17 -42.35 14.63
N ILE A 45 26.62 -41.66 15.68
CA ILE A 45 26.92 -40.22 15.63
C ILE A 45 28.17 -39.96 14.77
N ILE A 46 29.23 -40.74 14.95
CA ILE A 46 30.49 -40.63 14.20
C ILE A 46 30.31 -40.90 12.69
N ASN A 47 29.28 -41.67 12.34
CA ASN A 47 28.89 -41.91 10.96
C ASN A 47 27.72 -41.00 10.49
N ASP A 48 27.40 -39.95 11.24
CA ASP A 48 26.35 -38.96 10.98
C ASP A 48 24.92 -39.52 10.81
N LYS A 49 24.69 -40.78 11.23
CA LYS A 49 23.43 -41.53 11.08
C LYS A 49 22.35 -41.10 12.08
N VAL A 50 22.70 -40.41 13.16
CA VAL A 50 21.78 -39.94 14.21
C VAL A 50 22.08 -38.49 14.54
N ARG A 51 21.04 -37.70 14.81
CA ARG A 51 21.15 -36.29 15.22
C ARG A 51 21.87 -36.16 16.55
N ILE A 52 22.63 -35.08 16.71
CA ILE A 52 23.18 -34.73 18.02
C ILE A 52 22.07 -34.13 18.87
N THR A 53 21.74 -34.79 19.98
CA THR A 53 20.83 -34.24 20.99
C THR A 53 21.54 -33.21 21.86
N ILE A 54 20.78 -32.38 22.58
CA ILE A 54 21.33 -31.39 23.50
C ILE A 54 22.24 -32.05 24.55
N ASP A 55 21.85 -33.21 25.07
CA ASP A 55 22.62 -33.93 26.08
C ASP A 55 23.93 -34.47 25.51
N THR A 56 23.90 -35.06 24.30
CA THR A 56 25.13 -35.48 23.63
C THR A 56 26.04 -34.30 23.29
N ALA A 57 25.49 -33.17 22.86
CA ALA A 57 26.26 -31.96 22.61
C ALA A 57 26.97 -31.45 23.87
N ARG A 58 26.31 -31.49 25.04
CA ARG A 58 26.90 -31.11 26.33
C ARG A 58 28.04 -32.05 26.74
N LEU A 59 27.87 -33.35 26.53
CA LEU A 59 28.90 -34.35 26.84
C LEU A 59 30.12 -34.19 25.93
N LEU A 60 29.92 -34.02 24.62
CA LEU A 60 31.00 -33.75 23.66
C LEU A 60 31.71 -32.42 23.96
N ALA A 61 30.95 -31.39 24.38
CA ALA A 61 31.49 -30.11 24.78
C ALA A 61 32.48 -30.25 25.95
N LYS A 62 32.09 -31.00 26.99
CA LYS A 62 32.97 -31.28 28.14
C LYS A 62 34.15 -32.17 27.77
N ALA A 63 33.95 -33.17 26.91
CA ALA A 63 35.01 -34.09 26.48
C ALA A 63 36.11 -33.39 25.65
N PHE A 64 35.72 -32.44 24.80
CA PHE A 64 36.64 -31.83 23.83
C PHE A 64 37.02 -30.38 24.11
N ASP A 65 36.58 -29.84 25.25
CA ASP A 65 36.76 -28.43 25.62
C ASP A 65 36.21 -27.48 24.53
N THR A 66 34.93 -27.70 24.19
CA THR A 66 34.18 -26.94 23.18
C THR A 66 32.83 -26.51 23.77
N SER A 67 31.94 -25.91 22.95
CA SER A 67 30.58 -25.56 23.38
C SER A 67 29.52 -26.55 22.87
N ALA A 68 28.45 -26.75 23.62
CA ALA A 68 27.32 -27.57 23.16
C ALA A 68 26.64 -26.95 21.93
N GLU A 69 26.59 -25.62 21.89
CA GLU A 69 26.09 -24.86 20.75
C GLU A 69 26.87 -25.16 19.46
N PHE A 70 28.21 -25.28 19.55
CA PHE A 70 29.04 -25.65 18.39
C PHE A 70 28.58 -26.98 17.78
N TRP A 71 28.39 -28.01 18.60
CA TRP A 71 27.97 -29.34 18.13
C TRP A 71 26.56 -29.35 17.54
N ILE A 72 25.62 -28.65 18.18
CA ILE A 72 24.25 -28.51 17.68
C ILE A 72 24.23 -27.78 16.34
N ASN A 73 24.94 -26.66 16.24
CA ASN A 73 25.01 -25.86 15.01
C ASN A 73 25.71 -26.62 13.89
N LEU A 74 26.74 -27.41 14.19
CA LEU A 74 27.43 -28.24 13.23
C LEU A 74 26.52 -29.35 12.66
N ASP A 75 25.81 -30.10 13.52
CA ASP A 75 24.86 -31.14 13.07
C ASP A 75 23.70 -30.54 12.28
N THR A 76 23.19 -29.39 12.73
CA THR A 76 22.10 -28.67 12.07
C THR A 76 22.52 -28.20 10.68
N ARG A 77 23.66 -27.52 10.55
CA ARG A 77 24.17 -27.05 9.25
C ARG A 77 24.47 -28.22 8.30
N TYR A 78 25.11 -29.27 8.81
CA TYR A 78 25.41 -30.46 8.03
C TYR A 78 24.14 -31.06 7.41
N ARG A 79 23.10 -31.21 8.21
CA ARG A 79 21.82 -31.78 7.76
C ARG A 79 21.04 -30.85 6.83
N LEU A 80 20.97 -29.55 7.15
CA LEU A 80 20.34 -28.55 6.26
C LEU A 80 21.01 -28.52 4.88
N ASN A 81 22.32 -28.74 4.79
CA ASN A 81 23.03 -28.79 3.51
C ASN A 81 22.82 -30.11 2.74
N MET A 82 22.40 -31.19 3.42
CA MET A 82 22.09 -32.47 2.77
C MET A 82 20.67 -32.49 2.20
N GLU A 83 19.75 -31.76 2.81
CA GLU A 83 18.35 -31.73 2.42
C GLU A 83 18.12 -30.59 1.40
N PRO A 84 17.67 -30.88 0.17
CA PRO A 84 17.23 -29.82 -0.72
C PRO A 84 15.98 -29.14 -0.14
N ASP A 85 15.80 -27.84 -0.43
CA ASP A 85 14.58 -27.11 -0.07
C ASP A 85 13.33 -27.93 -0.42
N THR A 86 12.49 -28.17 0.57
CA THR A 86 11.19 -28.80 0.36
C THR A 86 10.31 -27.94 -0.56
N SER A 87 9.30 -28.53 -1.19
CA SER A 87 8.29 -27.78 -1.96
C SER A 87 7.63 -26.68 -1.11
N LYS A 88 7.45 -26.92 0.20
CA LYS A 88 6.89 -25.95 1.13
C LYS A 88 7.84 -24.78 1.41
N GLU A 89 9.14 -25.04 1.60
CA GLU A 89 10.15 -23.98 1.77
C GLU A 89 10.26 -23.13 0.51
N ASN A 90 10.34 -23.76 -0.66
CA ASN A 90 10.33 -23.08 -1.95
C ASN A 90 9.08 -22.21 -2.14
N SER A 91 7.89 -22.75 -1.86
CA SER A 91 6.62 -22.03 -1.93
C SER A 91 6.61 -20.83 -0.97
N THR A 92 7.14 -21.00 0.24
CA THR A 92 7.21 -19.95 1.26
C THR A 92 8.14 -18.82 0.83
N ARG A 93 9.32 -19.17 0.32
CA ARG A 93 10.30 -18.21 -0.23
C ARG A 93 9.70 -17.37 -1.36
N ARG A 94 9.03 -18.01 -2.32
CA ARG A 94 8.37 -17.35 -3.45
C ARG A 94 7.29 -16.36 -3.00
N LYS A 95 6.37 -16.79 -2.12
CA LYS A 95 5.33 -15.92 -1.55
C LYS A 95 5.92 -14.77 -0.73
N ALA A 96 6.94 -15.03 0.08
CA ALA A 96 7.57 -14.03 0.92
C ALA A 96 8.24 -12.93 0.09
N ARG A 97 8.86 -13.29 -1.05
CA ARG A 97 9.48 -12.31 -1.96
C ARG A 97 8.46 -11.28 -2.45
N ILE A 98 7.29 -11.73 -2.90
CA ILE A 98 6.23 -10.82 -3.40
C ILE A 98 5.65 -9.99 -2.25
N ARG A 99 5.32 -10.62 -1.11
CA ARG A 99 4.73 -9.93 0.06
C ARG A 99 5.67 -8.94 0.73
N LYS A 100 6.98 -9.04 0.50
CA LYS A 100 7.95 -8.06 1.00
C LYS A 100 7.60 -6.65 0.50
N PHE A 101 7.09 -6.54 -0.72
CA PHE A 101 6.79 -5.26 -1.35
C PHE A 101 5.28 -5.06 -1.56
N MET A 102 4.60 -6.06 -2.13
CA MET A 102 3.22 -5.91 -2.57
C MET A 102 2.20 -6.23 -1.44
N PRO A 103 1.18 -5.39 -1.21
CA PRO A 103 0.12 -5.56 -0.20
C PRO A 103 -0.91 -6.64 -0.57
N VAL A 104 -0.45 -7.86 -0.87
CA VAL A 104 -1.26 -8.97 -1.40
C VAL A 104 -2.49 -9.30 -0.55
N SER A 105 -2.36 -9.27 0.78
CA SER A 105 -3.47 -9.60 1.69
C SER A 105 -4.62 -8.59 1.63
N GLU A 106 -4.32 -7.31 1.38
CA GLU A 106 -5.35 -6.28 1.29
C GLU A 106 -6.00 -6.26 -0.08
N ILE A 107 -5.20 -6.42 -1.14
CA ILE A 107 -5.70 -6.62 -2.52
C ILE A 107 -6.70 -7.78 -2.54
N LEU A 108 -6.38 -8.89 -1.86
CA LEU A 108 -7.29 -10.02 -1.69
C LEU A 108 -8.60 -9.66 -1.02
N LYS A 109 -8.51 -8.95 0.12
CA LYS A 109 -9.68 -8.61 0.92
C LYS A 109 -10.65 -7.69 0.17
N LYS A 110 -10.12 -6.91 -0.77
CA LYS A 110 -10.86 -5.98 -1.62
C LYS A 110 -11.35 -6.60 -2.93
N GLU A 111 -11.03 -7.86 -3.18
CA GLU A 111 -11.51 -8.64 -4.34
C GLU A 111 -11.20 -7.97 -5.70
N TRP A 112 -10.11 -7.18 -5.78
CA TRP A 112 -9.72 -6.49 -7.01
C TRP A 112 -9.23 -7.45 -8.10
N PHE A 113 -8.69 -8.61 -7.70
CA PHE A 113 -8.14 -9.62 -8.59
C PHE A 113 -8.49 -11.02 -8.09
N ASN A 114 -8.76 -11.92 -9.03
CA ASN A 114 -8.94 -13.34 -8.77
C ASN A 114 -7.60 -14.06 -8.92
N TYR A 115 -7.20 -14.85 -7.92
CA TYR A 115 -6.02 -15.70 -8.01
C TYR A 115 -6.01 -16.82 -6.96
N GLU A 116 -5.11 -17.79 -7.13
CA GLU A 116 -4.93 -18.90 -6.20
C GLU A 116 -3.94 -18.59 -5.08
N LYS A 117 -4.21 -19.02 -3.84
CA LYS A 117 -3.29 -18.83 -2.70
C LYS A 117 -2.03 -19.73 -2.74
N THR A 118 -1.57 -20.09 -3.94
CA THR A 118 -0.36 -20.87 -4.26
C THR A 118 0.83 -19.94 -4.50
N ALA A 119 2.04 -20.48 -4.69
CA ALA A 119 3.19 -19.63 -5.04
C ALA A 119 3.02 -19.04 -6.45
N ASP A 120 2.59 -19.88 -7.40
CA ASP A 120 2.33 -19.46 -8.78
C ASP A 120 1.24 -18.39 -8.85
N GLY A 121 0.18 -18.49 -8.04
CA GLY A 121 -0.86 -17.47 -7.99
C GLY A 121 -0.38 -16.11 -7.43
N TYR A 122 0.58 -16.09 -6.52
CA TYR A 122 1.18 -14.83 -6.02
C TYR A 122 2.03 -14.15 -7.11
N GLU A 123 2.75 -14.96 -7.89
CA GLU A 123 3.58 -14.47 -8.99
C GLU A 123 2.72 -14.00 -10.16
N ALA A 124 1.70 -14.77 -10.55
CA ALA A 124 0.74 -14.35 -11.55
C ALA A 124 0.00 -13.06 -11.14
N LEU A 125 -0.36 -12.90 -9.87
CA LEU A 125 -0.93 -11.65 -9.38
C LEU A 125 0.03 -10.46 -9.57
N TYR A 126 1.31 -10.67 -9.28
CA TYR A 126 2.33 -9.65 -9.46
C TYR A 126 2.46 -9.25 -10.94
N GLU A 127 2.58 -10.23 -11.82
CA GLU A 127 2.71 -10.03 -13.26
C GLU A 127 1.46 -9.34 -13.83
N ASN A 128 0.27 -9.70 -13.37
CA ASN A 128 -0.97 -9.06 -13.77
C ASN A 128 -1.04 -7.58 -13.34
N ILE A 129 -0.51 -7.23 -12.17
CA ILE A 129 -0.53 -5.85 -11.68
C ILE A 129 0.57 -5.02 -12.36
N TRP A 130 1.79 -5.53 -12.39
CA TRP A 130 2.95 -4.77 -12.84
C TRP A 130 3.25 -4.92 -14.33
N GLN A 131 2.65 -5.89 -15.02
CA GLN A 131 2.87 -6.19 -16.44
C GLN A 131 4.36 -6.46 -16.77
N ILE A 132 5.08 -7.03 -15.80
CA ILE A 132 6.50 -7.43 -15.88
C ILE A 132 6.70 -8.77 -15.18
N ASP A 133 7.85 -9.41 -15.43
CA ASP A 133 8.23 -10.67 -14.79
C ASP A 133 8.32 -10.55 -13.26
N HIS A 134 7.77 -11.54 -12.55
CA HIS A 134 7.72 -11.59 -11.07
C HIS A 134 9.10 -11.62 -10.38
N ASN A 135 10.21 -11.81 -11.10
CA ASN A 135 11.57 -11.70 -10.58
C ASN A 135 12.14 -10.28 -10.65
N ASP A 136 11.53 -9.38 -11.44
CA ASP A 136 11.93 -7.99 -11.53
C ASP A 136 11.21 -7.15 -10.46
N THR A 137 11.93 -6.78 -9.40
CA THR A 137 11.42 -5.91 -8.33
C THR A 137 11.82 -4.44 -8.49
N SER A 138 12.42 -4.07 -9.62
CA SER A 138 12.97 -2.73 -9.86
C SER A 138 11.90 -1.63 -9.82
N VAL A 139 10.63 -1.96 -10.06
CA VAL A 139 9.48 -1.04 -9.94
C VAL A 139 9.35 -0.43 -8.53
N TYR A 140 9.73 -1.18 -7.49
CA TYR A 140 9.71 -0.70 -6.11
C TYR A 140 11.00 0.03 -5.73
N GLU A 141 12.13 -0.33 -6.33
CA GLU A 141 13.42 0.35 -6.09
C GLU A 141 13.45 1.73 -6.79
N ASN A 142 13.02 1.80 -8.04
CA ASN A 142 13.00 3.02 -8.87
C ASN A 142 11.84 3.98 -8.58
N SER A 143 10.96 3.64 -7.63
CA SER A 143 9.79 4.46 -7.29
C SER A 143 10.15 5.82 -6.66
N GLU A 144 11.39 6.09 -6.27
CA GLU A 144 11.79 7.35 -5.61
C GLU A 144 11.51 8.63 -6.43
N LYS A 145 11.39 8.54 -7.76
CA LYS A 145 11.25 9.72 -8.63
C LYS A 145 9.83 10.05 -9.09
N LYS A 146 8.84 9.17 -8.85
CA LYS A 146 7.50 9.29 -9.45
C LYS A 146 6.39 9.67 -8.48
N PHE A 147 6.63 9.57 -7.17
CA PHE A 147 5.60 9.77 -6.15
C PHE A 147 5.97 10.95 -5.26
N CYS A 148 5.02 11.86 -5.08
CA CYS A 148 5.07 12.89 -4.06
C CYS A 148 4.30 12.30 -2.88
N ALA A 149 4.93 11.61 -1.92
CA ALA A 149 4.25 10.91 -0.82
C ALA A 149 4.78 11.26 0.58
N ARG A 150 3.94 11.75 1.50
CA ARG A 150 4.29 12.06 2.91
C ARG A 150 4.85 10.84 3.62
N GLN A 151 6.11 10.97 4.01
CA GLN A 151 6.88 9.99 4.77
C GLN A 151 6.65 10.20 6.27
N LYS A 152 5.92 9.28 6.94
CA LYS A 152 6.04 9.14 8.40
C LYS A 152 7.29 8.31 8.70
N LYS A 153 8.23 8.88 9.45
CA LYS A 153 9.56 8.35 9.81
C LYS A 153 9.66 6.88 10.23
N ASP A 154 8.57 6.27 10.71
CA ASP A 154 8.61 4.90 11.23
C ASP A 154 8.17 3.81 10.23
N ASN A 155 7.69 4.13 9.02
CA ASN A 155 7.20 3.13 8.04
C ASN A 155 7.33 3.57 6.56
N GLU A 156 8.33 4.39 6.23
CA GLU A 156 8.47 5.07 4.93
C GLU A 156 8.43 4.12 3.72
N GLU A 157 9.14 2.99 3.79
CA GLU A 157 9.17 2.01 2.71
C GLU A 157 7.81 1.37 2.43
N PHE A 158 7.04 1.05 3.48
CA PHE A 158 5.75 0.39 3.30
C PHE A 158 4.71 1.33 2.69
N THR A 159 4.67 2.59 3.12
CA THR A 159 3.80 3.61 2.50
C THR A 159 4.12 3.72 1.01
N LYS A 160 5.41 3.78 0.65
CA LYS A 160 5.87 3.86 -0.74
C LYS A 160 5.40 2.66 -1.58
N TYR A 161 5.64 1.43 -1.11
CA TYR A 161 5.25 0.23 -1.86
C TYR A 161 3.72 0.12 -2.00
N TYR A 162 2.98 0.49 -0.96
CA TYR A 162 1.52 0.48 -0.99
C TYR A 162 0.97 1.51 -1.96
N SER A 163 1.46 2.76 -1.92
CA SER A 163 1.02 3.81 -2.83
C SER A 163 1.39 3.50 -4.28
N SER A 164 2.59 2.94 -4.52
CA SER A 164 3.01 2.52 -5.86
C SER A 164 2.11 1.42 -6.41
N THR A 165 1.80 0.41 -5.58
CA THR A 165 0.91 -0.69 -5.98
C THR A 165 -0.51 -0.18 -6.21
N TRP A 166 -1.02 0.68 -5.33
CA TRP A 166 -2.37 1.25 -5.46
C TRP A 166 -2.51 2.06 -6.75
N LEU A 167 -1.52 2.92 -7.04
CA LEU A 167 -1.52 3.72 -8.27
C LEU A 167 -1.46 2.84 -9.52
N GLN A 168 -0.61 1.82 -9.52
CA GLN A 168 -0.54 0.88 -10.63
C GLN A 168 -1.89 0.19 -10.88
N ILE A 169 -2.59 -0.21 -9.82
CA ILE A 169 -3.96 -0.77 -9.94
C ILE A 169 -4.92 0.29 -10.51
N ALA A 170 -4.81 1.54 -10.07
CA ALA A 170 -5.62 2.63 -10.61
C ALA A 170 -5.38 2.84 -12.11
N HIS A 171 -4.12 2.80 -12.58
CA HIS A 171 -3.77 2.86 -14.01
C HIS A 171 -4.41 1.71 -14.81
N LEU A 172 -4.32 0.47 -14.29
CA LEU A 172 -4.94 -0.69 -14.96
C LEU A 172 -6.46 -0.50 -15.11
N LYS A 173 -7.14 -0.04 -14.05
CA LYS A 173 -8.59 0.22 -14.09
C LYS A 173 -8.94 1.39 -15.01
N ALA A 174 -8.15 2.45 -15.01
CA ALA A 174 -8.33 3.57 -15.93
C ALA A 174 -8.09 3.19 -17.40
N THR A 175 -7.20 2.23 -17.67
CA THR A 175 -6.94 1.71 -19.02
C THR A 175 -8.15 0.96 -19.58
N GLU A 176 -8.87 0.21 -18.74
CA GLU A 176 -10.10 -0.50 -19.13
C GLU A 176 -11.27 0.46 -19.48
N MET A 177 -11.21 1.70 -19.00
CA MET A 177 -12.26 2.71 -19.20
C MET A 177 -12.10 3.46 -20.53
N LYS A 178 -13.22 3.62 -21.24
CA LYS A 178 -13.31 4.42 -22.48
C LYS A 178 -13.73 5.86 -22.17
N ALA A 179 -13.07 6.81 -22.80
CA ALA A 179 -13.40 8.23 -22.74
C ALA A 179 -13.20 8.88 -24.13
N PRO A 180 -13.96 9.93 -24.50
CA PRO A 180 -13.65 10.76 -25.65
C PRO A 180 -12.34 11.53 -25.44
N CYS A 181 -11.84 12.21 -26.47
CA CYS A 181 -10.69 13.11 -26.32
C CYS A 181 -10.97 14.16 -25.24
N TYR A 182 -9.96 14.44 -24.42
CA TYR A 182 -10.05 15.44 -23.36
C TYR A 182 -10.36 16.84 -23.92
N ASP A 183 -11.40 17.47 -23.37
CA ASP A 183 -11.88 18.79 -23.74
C ASP A 183 -11.79 19.74 -22.54
N VAL A 184 -10.79 20.62 -22.59
CA VAL A 184 -10.53 21.60 -21.54
C VAL A 184 -11.65 22.64 -21.40
N LEU A 185 -12.35 22.98 -22.48
CA LEU A 185 -13.44 23.95 -22.43
C LEU A 185 -14.65 23.37 -21.68
N LYS A 186 -14.95 22.08 -21.89
CA LYS A 186 -15.98 21.39 -21.09
C LYS A 186 -15.59 21.30 -19.62
N LEU A 187 -14.33 21.05 -19.29
CA LEU A 187 -13.88 21.08 -17.90
C LEU A 187 -14.12 22.45 -17.25
N HIS A 188 -13.80 23.54 -17.96
CA HIS A 188 -14.10 24.89 -17.46
C HIS A 188 -15.60 25.11 -17.25
N GLN A 189 -16.46 24.62 -18.14
CA GLN A 189 -17.92 24.69 -17.95
C GLN A 189 -18.40 23.90 -16.73
N ILE A 190 -17.77 22.76 -16.42
CA ILE A 190 -18.06 21.96 -15.21
C ILE A 190 -17.65 22.75 -13.96
N ILE A 191 -16.47 23.38 -13.98
CA ILE A 191 -15.97 24.22 -12.89
C ILE A 191 -16.91 25.40 -12.63
N ASP A 192 -17.35 26.10 -13.68
CA ASP A 192 -18.24 27.25 -13.57
C ASP A 192 -19.60 26.91 -12.94
N LYS A 193 -20.05 25.66 -13.10
CA LYS A 193 -21.32 25.14 -12.57
C LYS A 193 -21.13 24.22 -11.36
N TYR A 194 -19.93 24.15 -10.78
CA TYR A 194 -19.60 23.10 -9.83
C TYR A 194 -20.56 23.03 -8.64
N THR A 195 -20.92 24.20 -8.08
CA THR A 195 -21.85 24.28 -6.96
C THR A 195 -23.27 23.84 -7.30
N ASP A 196 -23.69 23.97 -8.56
CA ASP A 196 -25.02 23.54 -9.00
C ASP A 196 -25.16 22.01 -8.87
N TYR A 197 -24.10 21.25 -9.19
CA TYR A 197 -24.08 19.81 -8.93
C TYR A 197 -24.15 19.52 -7.44
N THR A 198 -23.47 20.29 -6.59
CA THR A 198 -23.54 20.04 -5.14
C THR A 198 -24.98 20.12 -4.63
N TYR A 199 -25.77 21.06 -5.15
CA TYR A 199 -27.15 21.32 -4.75
C TYR A 199 -28.18 20.38 -5.37
N SER A 200 -27.88 19.81 -6.55
CA SER A 200 -28.72 18.84 -7.24
C SER A 200 -28.85 17.52 -6.46
N GLU A 201 -30.06 16.94 -6.42
CA GLU A 201 -30.29 15.62 -5.79
C GLU A 201 -29.49 14.49 -6.47
N ASN A 202 -29.28 14.60 -7.79
CA ASN A 202 -28.51 13.62 -8.58
C ASN A 202 -27.12 14.14 -8.96
N GLY A 203 -26.66 15.20 -8.30
CA GLY A 203 -25.45 15.92 -8.68
C GLY A 203 -24.19 15.08 -8.79
N VAL A 204 -24.04 14.06 -7.93
CA VAL A 204 -22.90 13.12 -8.00
C VAL A 204 -22.88 12.36 -9.33
N ILE A 205 -24.04 11.91 -9.80
CA ILE A 205 -24.15 11.17 -11.06
C ILE A 205 -23.96 12.14 -12.24
N GLU A 206 -24.55 13.33 -12.15
CA GLU A 206 -24.47 14.37 -13.17
C GLU A 206 -23.03 14.82 -13.41
N ILE A 207 -22.28 15.15 -12.35
CA ILE A 207 -20.89 15.61 -12.50
C ILE A 207 -19.99 14.52 -13.07
N ILE A 208 -20.17 13.26 -12.67
CA ILE A 208 -19.38 12.13 -13.20
C ILE A 208 -19.62 11.96 -14.69
N LYS A 209 -20.89 12.06 -15.10
CA LYS A 209 -21.27 11.99 -16.52
C LYS A 209 -20.61 13.13 -17.30
N ASP A 210 -20.69 14.36 -16.80
CA ASP A 210 -20.14 15.52 -17.50
C ASP A 210 -18.61 15.48 -17.55
N LEU A 211 -17.94 15.00 -16.49
CA LEU A 211 -16.50 14.71 -16.49
C LEU A 211 -16.15 13.69 -17.59
N GLN A 212 -16.92 12.60 -17.70
CA GLN A 212 -16.72 11.59 -18.74
C GLN A 212 -16.92 12.18 -20.15
N GLU A 213 -17.93 13.03 -20.36
CA GLU A 213 -18.17 13.74 -21.62
C GLU A 213 -17.09 14.77 -21.96
N ALA A 214 -16.39 15.29 -20.95
CA ALA A 214 -15.20 16.12 -21.07
C ALA A 214 -13.92 15.30 -21.32
N GLY A 215 -14.01 13.98 -21.38
CA GLY A 215 -12.86 13.09 -21.58
C GLY A 215 -12.02 12.88 -20.31
N ILE A 216 -12.60 13.08 -19.12
CA ILE A 216 -11.97 12.79 -17.84
C ILE A 216 -12.50 11.45 -17.32
N LYS A 217 -11.61 10.50 -17.05
CA LYS A 217 -11.99 9.21 -16.47
C LYS A 217 -12.11 9.37 -14.96
N PHE A 218 -13.29 9.08 -14.41
CA PHE A 218 -13.51 9.09 -12.96
C PHE A 218 -13.76 7.67 -12.45
N LEU A 219 -13.00 7.25 -11.43
CA LEU A 219 -13.20 5.96 -10.78
C LEU A 219 -13.08 6.06 -9.26
N VAL A 220 -13.73 5.13 -8.56
CA VAL A 220 -13.64 4.98 -7.11
C VAL A 220 -12.82 3.75 -6.82
N LEU A 221 -11.66 3.90 -6.19
CA LEU A 221 -10.77 2.80 -5.83
C LEU A 221 -10.41 2.88 -4.36
N SER A 222 -10.91 1.92 -3.57
CA SER A 222 -10.76 2.01 -2.12
C SER A 222 -9.29 2.03 -1.66
N HIS A 223 -8.94 2.91 -0.71
CA HIS A 223 -7.54 3.05 -0.25
C HIS A 223 -6.96 1.75 0.33
N LEU A 224 -5.62 1.60 0.28
CA LEU A 224 -4.90 0.60 1.08
C LEU A 224 -4.49 1.21 2.42
N SER A 225 -4.39 0.39 3.47
CA SER A 225 -4.28 0.85 4.86
C SER A 225 -3.12 1.81 5.15
N LYS A 226 -2.05 1.75 4.35
CA LYS A 226 -0.84 2.57 4.51
C LYS A 226 -0.71 3.71 3.50
N THR A 227 -1.67 3.93 2.60
CA THR A 227 -1.55 5.00 1.59
C THR A 227 -2.06 6.35 2.10
N TYR A 228 -3.08 6.32 2.97
CA TYR A 228 -3.71 7.54 3.51
C TYR A 228 -4.24 8.51 2.43
N LEU A 229 -4.58 8.01 1.24
CA LEU A 229 -5.04 8.84 0.12
C LEU A 229 -6.54 9.11 0.22
N ASP A 230 -6.96 10.35 -0.05
CA ASP A 230 -8.37 10.72 -0.25
C ASP A 230 -8.73 10.77 -1.75
N GLY A 231 -7.79 11.23 -2.58
CA GLY A 231 -7.88 11.23 -4.04
C GLY A 231 -6.53 11.02 -4.73
N ALA A 232 -6.59 10.90 -6.05
CA ALA A 232 -5.45 10.98 -6.94
C ALA A 232 -5.84 11.51 -8.32
N CYS A 233 -4.90 12.12 -9.04
CA CYS A 233 -5.04 12.36 -10.47
C CYS A 233 -3.75 12.18 -11.27
N PHE A 234 -3.92 11.74 -12.52
CA PHE A 234 -2.84 11.45 -13.47
C PHE A 234 -3.36 11.43 -14.91
N ILE A 235 -2.46 11.30 -15.89
CA ILE A 235 -2.83 11.12 -17.30
C ILE A 235 -2.74 9.63 -17.67
N GLU A 236 -3.76 9.13 -18.38
CA GLU A 236 -3.80 7.78 -18.96
C GLU A 236 -4.28 7.85 -20.42
N ASN A 237 -3.43 7.49 -21.38
CA ASN A 237 -3.70 7.58 -22.82
C ASN A 237 -4.25 8.95 -23.26
N ASP A 238 -3.55 10.03 -22.87
CA ASP A 238 -3.92 11.44 -23.13
C ASP A 238 -5.20 11.96 -22.43
N ASN A 239 -5.88 11.13 -21.65
CA ASN A 239 -7.03 11.52 -20.86
C ASN A 239 -6.64 11.74 -19.38
N PRO A 240 -7.09 12.82 -18.74
CA PRO A 240 -6.99 12.93 -17.29
C PRO A 240 -7.83 11.86 -16.59
N VAL A 241 -7.30 11.36 -15.50
CA VAL A 241 -7.94 10.41 -14.61
C VAL A 241 -8.05 11.06 -13.23
N ILE A 242 -9.23 10.97 -12.63
CA ILE A 242 -9.47 11.32 -11.24
C ILE A 242 -9.90 10.04 -10.51
N VAL A 243 -9.25 9.77 -9.39
CA VAL A 243 -9.55 8.61 -8.55
C VAL A 243 -9.99 9.09 -7.18
N TYR A 244 -11.14 8.64 -6.72
CA TYR A 244 -11.63 8.89 -5.37
C TYR A 244 -11.49 7.64 -4.50
N THR A 245 -10.95 7.75 -3.29
CA THR A 245 -10.70 6.55 -2.47
C THR A 245 -11.86 6.17 -1.55
N GLY A 246 -12.78 7.10 -1.29
CA GLY A 246 -13.85 6.90 -0.31
C GLY A 246 -13.36 6.62 1.11
N ARG A 247 -12.09 6.95 1.45
CA ARG A 247 -11.52 6.78 2.79
C ARG A 247 -12.40 7.44 3.85
N TYR A 248 -12.88 8.65 3.54
CA TYR A 248 -13.95 9.31 4.28
C TYR A 248 -15.24 9.26 3.47
N ASP A 249 -16.08 8.24 3.72
CA ASP A 249 -17.40 8.09 3.09
C ASP A 249 -18.40 9.16 3.56
N ARG A 250 -18.13 10.41 3.16
CA ARG A 250 -18.98 11.58 3.40
C ARG A 250 -19.05 12.44 2.14
N ILE A 251 -20.24 12.93 1.85
CA ILE A 251 -20.51 13.75 0.66
C ILE A 251 -19.74 15.09 0.68
N ASP A 252 -19.55 15.71 1.85
CA ASP A 252 -18.77 16.94 2.01
C ASP A 252 -17.30 16.73 1.65
N ASN A 253 -16.76 15.58 2.04
CA ASN A 253 -15.38 15.20 1.72
C ASN A 253 -15.22 14.93 0.23
N PHE A 254 -16.16 14.20 -0.37
CA PHE A 254 -16.14 13.92 -1.82
C PHE A 254 -16.10 15.21 -2.65
N TRP A 255 -16.99 16.17 -2.36
CA TRP A 255 -17.05 17.41 -3.13
C TRP A 255 -15.77 18.25 -3.01
N PHE A 256 -15.11 18.26 -1.85
CA PHE A 256 -13.81 18.90 -1.69
C PHE A 256 -12.71 18.17 -2.42
N THR A 257 -12.56 16.85 -2.20
CA THR A 257 -11.53 16.05 -2.87
C THR A 257 -11.69 16.13 -4.39
N LEU A 258 -12.90 16.05 -4.94
CA LEU A 258 -13.10 16.17 -6.38
C LEU A 258 -12.71 17.56 -6.90
N ALA A 259 -13.02 18.63 -6.17
CA ALA A 259 -12.61 19.98 -6.55
C ALA A 259 -11.07 20.14 -6.49
N HIS A 260 -10.42 19.52 -5.51
CA HIS A 260 -8.96 19.46 -5.38
C HIS A 260 -8.33 18.72 -6.58
N GLU A 261 -8.82 17.53 -6.92
CA GLU A 261 -8.29 16.78 -8.06
C GLU A 261 -8.54 17.50 -9.40
N ILE A 262 -9.71 18.15 -9.57
CA ILE A 262 -9.97 19.01 -10.73
C ILE A 262 -8.97 20.18 -10.79
N ALA A 263 -8.62 20.77 -9.65
CA ALA A 263 -7.62 21.83 -9.60
C ALA A 263 -6.26 21.35 -10.09
N HIS A 264 -5.80 20.16 -9.69
CA HIS A 264 -4.58 19.56 -10.23
C HIS A 264 -4.67 19.28 -11.74
N VAL A 265 -5.81 18.79 -12.22
CA VAL A 265 -6.04 18.55 -13.66
C VAL A 265 -5.90 19.83 -14.46
N VAL A 266 -6.38 20.97 -13.94
CA VAL A 266 -6.31 22.27 -14.65
C VAL A 266 -4.93 22.92 -14.52
N LEU A 267 -4.36 22.94 -13.32
CA LEU A 267 -3.16 23.73 -13.02
C LEU A 267 -1.87 23.00 -13.36
N HIS A 268 -1.79 21.68 -13.09
CA HIS A 268 -0.50 20.98 -13.04
C HIS A 268 -0.35 19.87 -14.09
N LEU A 269 -1.37 19.05 -14.34
CA LEU A 269 -1.27 17.97 -15.33
C LEU A 269 -0.85 18.44 -16.75
N PRO A 270 -1.26 19.63 -17.26
CA PRO A 270 -0.81 20.12 -18.56
C PRO A 270 0.70 20.35 -18.63
N GLN A 271 1.32 20.72 -17.51
CA GLN A 271 2.75 21.02 -17.39
C GLN A 271 3.58 19.78 -17.00
N HIS A 272 2.92 18.76 -16.43
CA HIS A 272 3.55 17.60 -15.82
C HIS A 272 2.83 16.29 -16.17
N LYS A 273 2.69 15.99 -17.46
CA LYS A 273 1.96 14.80 -17.95
C LYS A 273 2.47 13.46 -17.40
N GLU A 274 3.76 13.37 -17.02
CA GLU A 274 4.35 12.16 -16.45
C GLU A 274 4.21 12.03 -14.92
N ARG A 275 3.66 13.05 -14.25
CA ARG A 275 3.48 13.04 -12.79
C ARG A 275 2.10 12.51 -12.41
N CYS A 276 2.04 11.92 -11.22
CA CYS A 276 0.81 11.63 -10.50
C CYS A 276 0.75 12.53 -9.28
N PHE A 277 -0.42 13.12 -9.04
CA PHE A 277 -0.75 13.86 -7.82
C PHE A 277 -1.60 12.99 -6.90
N LEU A 278 -1.41 13.17 -5.59
CA LEU A 278 -1.91 12.27 -4.56
C LEU A 278 -2.14 13.10 -3.26
N ASP A 279 -3.40 13.29 -2.89
CA ASP A 279 -3.98 14.37 -2.04
C ASP A 279 -3.66 14.33 -0.51
N ASP A 280 -2.52 13.80 -0.04
CA ASP A 280 -2.16 13.83 1.41
C ASP A 280 -0.64 14.00 1.65
N LEU A 281 0.08 14.61 0.70
CA LEU A 281 1.50 14.34 0.53
C LEU A 281 2.36 15.61 0.43
N LYS A 282 2.85 16.06 1.59
CA LYS A 282 3.73 17.23 1.74
C LYS A 282 5.19 16.79 1.84
N ASP A 283 5.88 16.59 0.71
CA ASP A 283 7.33 16.41 0.70
C ASP A 283 7.97 17.24 -0.42
N GLY A 284 8.80 18.23 -0.03
CA GLY A 284 9.51 19.15 -0.94
C GLY A 284 8.79 20.49 -1.16
N ASP A 285 9.58 21.57 -1.31
CA ASP A 285 9.04 22.94 -1.42
C ASP A 285 8.12 23.13 -2.62
N VAL A 286 8.49 22.61 -3.80
CA VAL A 286 7.69 22.74 -5.04
C VAL A 286 6.36 21.99 -4.94
N ILE A 287 6.36 20.80 -4.37
CA ILE A 287 5.14 19.99 -4.20
C ILE A 287 4.22 20.69 -3.21
N ASN A 288 4.76 21.21 -2.11
CA ASN A 288 3.98 21.98 -1.13
C ASN A 288 3.34 23.23 -1.75
N GLU A 289 3.95 23.87 -2.75
CA GLU A 289 3.30 24.96 -3.49
C GLU A 289 2.17 24.46 -4.41
N GLN A 290 2.38 23.37 -5.14
CA GLN A 290 1.33 22.78 -5.99
C GLN A 290 0.10 22.34 -5.18
N GLU A 291 0.30 21.70 -4.03
CA GLU A 291 -0.80 21.33 -3.12
C GLU A 291 -1.56 22.56 -2.61
N LYS A 292 -0.86 23.65 -2.27
CA LYS A 292 -1.51 24.92 -1.86
C LYS A 292 -2.27 25.58 -3.01
N GLU A 293 -1.73 25.54 -4.22
CA GLU A 293 -2.40 26.06 -5.42
C GLU A 293 -3.69 25.26 -5.69
N ALA A 294 -3.64 23.93 -5.55
CA ALA A 294 -4.79 23.06 -5.69
C ALA A 294 -5.84 23.30 -4.60
N ASP A 295 -5.44 23.38 -3.33
CA ASP A 295 -6.32 23.71 -2.21
C ASP A 295 -7.02 25.05 -2.43
N LYS A 296 -6.25 26.09 -2.78
CA LYS A 296 -6.81 27.42 -3.05
C LYS A 296 -7.82 27.37 -4.20
N LYS A 297 -7.50 26.65 -5.27
CA LYS A 297 -8.40 26.54 -6.42
C LYS A 297 -9.65 25.72 -6.09
N ALA A 298 -9.54 24.67 -5.28
CA ALA A 298 -10.68 23.91 -4.78
C ALA A 298 -11.60 24.80 -3.93
N GLU A 299 -11.03 25.66 -3.08
CA GLU A 299 -11.80 26.63 -2.29
C GLU A 299 -12.53 27.66 -3.18
N GLU A 300 -11.91 28.10 -4.27
CA GLU A 300 -12.55 28.96 -5.29
C GLU A 300 -13.71 28.22 -5.97
N ILE A 301 -13.49 26.99 -6.44
CA ILE A 301 -14.51 26.15 -7.10
C ILE A 301 -15.74 25.94 -6.20
N LEU A 302 -15.51 25.71 -4.91
CA LEU A 302 -16.55 25.50 -3.91
C LEU A 302 -17.16 26.79 -3.34
N ARG A 303 -16.73 27.96 -3.81
CA ARG A 303 -17.20 29.28 -3.35
C ARG A 303 -17.08 29.44 -1.82
N VAL A 304 -15.97 28.95 -1.26
CA VAL A 304 -15.73 28.92 0.20
C VAL A 304 -15.78 30.30 0.84
N GLU A 305 -15.29 31.34 0.17
CA GLU A 305 -15.35 32.71 0.68
C GLU A 305 -16.79 33.19 0.86
N GLU A 306 -17.67 32.91 -0.11
CA GLU A 306 -19.10 33.26 -0.03
C GLU A 306 -19.80 32.52 1.11
N ILE A 307 -19.50 31.22 1.27
CA ILE A 307 -19.99 30.41 2.39
C ILE A 307 -19.60 31.05 3.72
N ILE A 308 -18.33 31.45 3.88
CA ILE A 308 -17.84 32.08 5.10
C ILE A 308 -18.55 33.41 5.34
N ILE A 309 -18.65 34.28 4.33
CA ILE A 309 -19.27 35.60 4.44
C ILE A 309 -20.74 35.47 4.88
N GLU A 310 -21.51 34.62 4.22
CA GLU A 310 -22.93 34.39 4.55
C GLU A 310 -23.12 33.74 5.93
N SER A 311 -22.14 32.95 6.39
CA SER A 311 -22.19 32.27 7.68
C SER A 311 -21.77 33.16 8.85
N ARG A 312 -21.07 34.28 8.63
CA ARG A 312 -20.56 35.17 9.70
C ARG A 312 -21.65 35.65 10.65
N GLN A 313 -22.83 36.00 10.14
CA GLN A 313 -23.99 36.42 10.95
C GLN A 313 -24.48 35.32 11.92
N TYR A 314 -24.08 34.06 11.71
CA TYR A 314 -24.45 32.91 12.51
C TYR A 314 -23.29 32.27 13.27
N ALA A 315 -22.08 32.87 13.24
CA ALA A 315 -20.84 32.29 13.78
C ALA A 315 -20.93 31.82 15.25
N LYS A 316 -21.74 32.49 16.09
CA LYS A 316 -21.94 32.10 17.49
C LYS A 316 -22.84 30.86 17.66
N TYR A 317 -23.82 30.67 16.76
CA TYR A 317 -24.80 29.60 16.85
C TYR A 317 -25.39 29.26 15.48
N LEU A 318 -24.84 28.22 14.85
CA LEU A 318 -25.39 27.61 13.64
C LEU A 318 -26.42 26.53 14.02
N SER A 319 -27.67 26.75 13.65
CA SER A 319 -28.75 25.77 13.73
C SER A 319 -29.03 25.17 12.34
N GLU A 320 -29.80 24.09 12.31
CA GLU A 320 -30.29 23.50 11.06
C GLU A 320 -31.06 24.49 10.18
N VAL A 321 -31.98 25.26 10.78
CA VAL A 321 -32.75 26.28 10.04
C VAL A 321 -31.81 27.28 9.36
N LYS A 322 -30.78 27.74 10.08
CA LYS A 322 -29.79 28.68 9.53
C LYS A 322 -28.94 28.04 8.44
N LEU A 323 -28.53 26.78 8.62
CA LEU A 323 -27.78 26.04 7.61
C LEU A 323 -28.61 25.89 6.32
N ASN A 324 -29.90 25.58 6.43
CA ASN A 324 -30.82 25.53 5.29
C ASN A 324 -30.96 26.90 4.61
N THR A 325 -31.10 27.99 5.37
CA THR A 325 -31.17 29.35 4.80
C THR A 325 -29.92 29.70 3.99
N ILE A 326 -28.73 29.35 4.48
CA ILE A 326 -27.47 29.58 3.75
C ILE A 326 -27.42 28.72 2.48
N ALA A 327 -27.81 27.45 2.58
CA ALA A 327 -27.86 26.51 1.46
C ALA A 327 -28.78 26.98 0.34
N GLU A 328 -30.00 27.39 0.68
CA GLU A 328 -30.97 27.96 -0.27
C GLU A 328 -30.46 29.25 -0.91
N LYS A 329 -29.83 30.14 -0.13
CA LYS A 329 -29.33 31.42 -0.63
C LYS A 329 -28.15 31.25 -1.60
N LEU A 330 -27.19 30.36 -1.27
CA LEU A 330 -25.99 30.15 -2.07
C LEU A 330 -26.16 29.12 -3.18
N GLN A 331 -27.25 28.34 -3.15
CA GLN A 331 -27.46 27.15 -3.98
C GLN A 331 -26.31 26.15 -3.82
N ILE A 332 -25.99 25.81 -2.57
CA ILE A 332 -24.94 24.85 -2.19
C ILE A 332 -25.53 23.90 -1.15
N GLU A 333 -25.27 22.61 -1.26
CA GLU A 333 -25.87 21.61 -0.35
C GLU A 333 -25.33 21.74 1.09
N GLN A 334 -26.19 21.42 2.06
CA GLN A 334 -25.96 21.68 3.49
C GLN A 334 -24.69 21.02 4.04
N SER A 335 -24.36 19.82 3.58
CA SER A 335 -23.18 19.08 4.03
C SER A 335 -21.89 19.75 3.58
N VAL A 336 -21.86 20.32 2.36
CA VAL A 336 -20.69 21.04 1.83
C VAL A 336 -20.44 22.29 2.64
N ILE A 337 -21.49 23.10 2.87
CA ILE A 337 -21.41 24.28 3.75
C ILE A 337 -20.94 23.88 5.15
N LEU A 338 -21.54 22.85 5.74
CA LEU A 338 -21.15 22.38 7.07
C LEU A 338 -19.69 21.90 7.10
N GLY A 339 -19.24 21.17 6.08
CA GLY A 339 -17.87 20.68 5.94
C GLY A 339 -16.87 21.83 5.89
N VAL A 340 -17.13 22.83 5.04
CA VAL A 340 -16.31 24.06 4.94
C VAL A 340 -16.23 24.78 6.28
N LEU A 341 -17.36 25.00 6.96
CA LEU A 341 -17.38 25.69 8.25
C LEU A 341 -16.70 24.89 9.37
N GLN A 342 -16.74 23.57 9.32
CA GLN A 342 -16.01 22.70 10.25
C GLN A 342 -14.51 22.72 9.99
N HIS A 343 -14.11 22.68 8.72
CA HIS A 343 -12.71 22.76 8.30
C HIS A 343 -12.07 24.09 8.69
N LYS A 344 -12.79 25.20 8.53
CA LYS A 344 -12.35 26.55 8.94
C LYS A 344 -12.51 26.84 10.44
N GLU A 345 -12.80 25.81 11.24
CA GLU A 345 -12.97 25.88 12.70
C GLU A 345 -14.08 26.82 13.21
N LEU A 346 -14.99 27.24 12.32
CA LEU A 346 -16.13 28.11 12.67
C LEU A 346 -17.26 27.30 13.32
N VAL A 347 -17.33 25.99 13.09
CA VAL A 347 -18.31 25.07 13.66
C VAL A 347 -17.61 23.82 14.17
N SER A 348 -17.99 23.34 15.36
CA SER A 348 -17.44 22.08 15.89
C SER A 348 -17.88 20.87 15.06
N TYR A 349 -16.94 19.95 14.79
CA TYR A 349 -17.19 18.63 14.17
C TYR A 349 -18.22 17.75 14.90
N ARG A 350 -18.60 18.09 16.14
CA ARG A 350 -19.63 17.37 16.91
C ARG A 350 -21.06 17.83 16.59
N LYS A 351 -21.23 18.98 15.93
CA LYS A 351 -22.56 19.56 15.64
C LYS A 351 -23.05 19.13 14.26
N LEU A 352 -24.37 18.98 14.14
CA LEU A 352 -25.08 18.80 12.87
C LEU A 352 -24.62 17.58 12.04
N ASN A 353 -24.08 16.54 12.69
CA ASN A 353 -23.56 15.34 12.03
C ASN A 353 -24.60 14.58 11.19
N LYS A 354 -25.90 14.82 11.39
CA LYS A 354 -26.95 14.24 10.53
C LYS A 354 -26.87 14.67 9.07
N PHE A 355 -26.20 15.79 8.77
CA PHE A 355 -25.98 16.27 7.40
C PHE A 355 -24.77 15.60 6.72
N LYS A 356 -23.95 14.82 7.45
CA LYS A 356 -22.84 14.05 6.88
C LYS A 356 -23.35 12.78 6.21
N LYS A 357 -23.94 12.94 5.03
CA LYS A 357 -24.47 11.84 4.22
C LYS A 357 -23.32 11.00 3.65
N LYS A 358 -23.55 9.71 3.49
CA LYS A 358 -22.62 8.79 2.81
C LYS A 358 -22.71 8.98 1.30
N VAL A 359 -21.58 8.86 0.61
CA VAL A 359 -21.46 9.13 -0.83
C VAL A 359 -21.14 7.89 -1.64
N VAL A 360 -20.42 6.91 -1.07
CA VAL A 360 -19.95 5.73 -1.82
C VAL A 360 -21.10 4.95 -2.45
N LYS A 361 -22.26 4.92 -1.80
CA LYS A 361 -23.47 4.24 -2.30
C LYS A 361 -24.16 4.95 -3.47
N LEU A 362 -23.80 6.19 -3.76
CA LEU A 362 -24.38 6.99 -4.85
C LEU A 362 -23.68 6.74 -6.19
N PHE A 363 -22.48 6.16 -6.17
CA PHE A 363 -21.73 5.88 -7.39
C PHE A 363 -22.30 4.68 -8.16
N PRO A 364 -22.35 4.73 -9.51
CA PRO A 364 -22.60 3.57 -10.35
C PRO A 364 -21.62 2.43 -10.05
N LYS A 365 -22.08 1.17 -10.10
CA LYS A 365 -21.23 0.02 -9.73
C LYS A 365 -20.06 -0.17 -10.70
N GLU A 366 -20.22 0.28 -11.93
CA GLU A 366 -19.27 0.11 -13.02
C GLU A 366 -17.97 0.89 -12.81
N ILE A 367 -18.00 1.92 -11.96
CA ILE A 367 -16.84 2.78 -11.66
C ILE A 367 -16.29 2.57 -10.25
N VAL A 368 -16.85 1.62 -9.48
CA VAL A 368 -16.45 1.35 -8.09
C VAL A 368 -15.67 0.05 -8.00
N PHE A 369 -14.42 0.15 -7.58
CA PHE A 369 -13.50 -0.96 -7.42
C PHE A 369 -13.15 -1.18 -5.94
N GLY A 370 -13.78 -2.21 -5.36
CA GLY A 370 -13.49 -2.76 -4.03
C GLY A 370 -14.22 -2.11 -2.88
#